data_AF-A0A7J2J4T9-F1
#
_entry.id   AF-A0A7J2J4T9-F1
#
_cell.length_a   1.000
_cell.length_b   1.000
_cell.length_c   1.000
_cell.angle_alpha   90.00
_cell.angle_beta   90.00
_cell.angle_gamma   90.00
#
_symmetry.space_group_name_H-M   'P 1'
#
loop_
_entity.id
_entity.type
_entity.pdbx_description
1 polymer ?
#
loop_
_entity_poly.entity_id
_entity_poly.type
_entity_poly.pdbx_seq_one_letter_code
_entity_poly.pdbx_strand_id
1 'polypeptide(L)'
;MNELEIGIPNLEFPRYLLYTFLNFSLPYGLEWEVSEDEILVRSKSSDVIGPLVSTFKLVRGKIEKIEKNGKRAIPGSGNDNKIYSKIKKELSLTSDRSFSDVVSKYIEVIQGKNRLELEEFGKGKISAPSIFKLELYQFSRRPFMKGTDKLEFKLTLDYFMFLLGGYVLSKVGRAQYDIGRYLSVHLLPYDYGIGKSEYSAIINMLEEREIPGLVPEEALMMWLTKDVSEDPVDVMLAGIEDPAKTPASLRVSAHLPLRSFYQRSREGISIISENETLKKDLERILRHALRPPKKSEAIGIREEAIKISKKMFLALQGDMRSLEELLLETSRKEISAQMGGDEKLRSIMSGARRISSNLLVAYS
;
A
#
# COMPACT_ATOMS: atom_id res chain seq x y z
N MET A 1 31.15 4.84 7.75
CA MET A 1 30.36 4.35 8.90
C MET A 1 29.90 2.95 8.54
N ASN A 2 30.38 1.92 9.23
CA ASN A 2 30.23 0.53 8.75
C ASN A 2 28.91 -0.10 9.21
N GLU A 3 28.38 0.40 10.32
CA GLU A 3 27.17 -0.06 10.98
C GLU A 3 26.36 1.16 11.44
N LEU A 4 25.04 0.99 11.47
CA LEU A 4 24.08 1.99 11.90
C LEU A 4 23.01 1.33 12.76
N GLU A 5 22.86 1.82 13.98
CA GLU A 5 21.80 1.44 14.90
C GLU A 5 20.60 2.37 14.70
N ILE A 6 19.40 1.79 14.59
CA ILE A 6 18.15 2.53 14.46
C ILE A 6 17.17 2.03 15.51
N GLY A 7 16.79 2.89 16.46
CA GLY A 7 15.74 2.58 17.42
C GLY A 7 14.42 2.21 16.75
N ILE A 8 13.76 1.17 17.24
CA ILE A 8 12.48 0.74 16.66
C ILE A 8 11.38 1.71 17.11
N PRO A 9 10.61 2.29 16.17
CA PRO A 9 9.43 3.07 16.56
C PRO A 9 8.46 2.22 17.39
N ASN A 10 7.97 2.80 18.49
CA ASN A 10 6.91 2.23 19.31
C ASN A 10 5.51 2.32 18.66
N LEU A 11 5.44 2.92 17.47
CA LEU A 11 4.25 3.06 16.64
C LEU A 11 4.39 2.16 15.40
N GLU A 12 3.32 1.45 15.04
CA GLU A 12 3.36 0.39 14.01
C GLU A 12 3.61 0.99 12.61
N PHE A 13 2.91 2.05 12.25
CA PHE A 13 2.97 2.65 10.93
C PHE A 13 4.34 3.28 10.65
N PRO A 14 4.91 4.14 11.53
CA PRO A 14 6.30 4.57 11.37
C PRO A 14 7.29 3.41 11.26
N ARG A 15 7.07 2.32 12.01
CA ARG A 15 7.91 1.12 11.93
C ARG A 15 7.83 0.48 10.53
N TYR A 16 6.63 0.30 9.96
CA TYR A 16 6.47 -0.19 8.59
C TYR A 16 7.10 0.73 7.53
N LEU A 17 7.03 2.06 7.72
CA LEU A 17 7.71 3.01 6.82
C LEU A 17 9.21 2.83 6.87
N LEU A 18 9.78 2.66 8.07
CA LEU A 18 11.21 2.40 8.25
C LEU A 18 11.63 1.12 7.54
N TYR A 19 10.91 0.01 7.72
CA TYR A 19 11.19 -1.24 7.01
C TYR A 19 11.04 -1.12 5.51
N THR A 20 10.05 -0.35 5.03
CA THR A 20 9.93 -0.06 3.60
C THR A 20 11.22 0.59 3.08
N PHE A 21 11.70 1.64 3.74
CA PHE A 21 12.91 2.33 3.33
C PHE A 21 14.15 1.42 3.33
N LEU A 22 14.30 0.59 4.38
CA LEU A 22 15.41 -0.36 4.48
C LEU A 22 15.34 -1.48 3.42
N ASN A 23 14.15 -2.01 3.13
CA ASN A 23 13.94 -2.98 2.06
C ASN A 23 14.34 -2.44 0.69
N PHE A 24 14.03 -1.17 0.41
CA PHE A 24 14.49 -0.49 -0.80
C PHE A 24 15.99 -0.14 -0.80
N SER A 25 16.68 -0.32 0.33
CA SER A 25 18.12 -0.11 0.46
C SER A 25 18.95 -1.40 0.34
N LEU A 26 18.35 -2.58 0.54
CA LEU A 26 18.95 -3.89 0.26
C LEU A 26 19.61 -3.99 -1.14
N PRO A 27 19.01 -3.45 -2.22
CA PRO A 27 19.61 -3.49 -3.56
C PRO A 27 20.99 -2.88 -3.67
N TYR A 28 21.27 -1.91 -2.80
CA TYR A 28 22.48 -1.11 -2.84
C TYR A 28 23.55 -1.65 -1.89
N GLY A 29 23.34 -2.83 -1.30
CA GLY A 29 24.34 -3.52 -0.48
C GLY A 29 24.17 -3.32 1.03
N LEU A 30 23.03 -2.80 1.49
CA LEU A 30 22.68 -2.88 2.92
C LEU A 30 22.12 -4.25 3.27
N GLU A 31 22.42 -4.67 4.48
CA GLU A 31 21.74 -5.75 5.19
C GLU A 31 21.26 -5.20 6.52
N TRP A 32 20.17 -5.74 7.03
CA TRP A 32 19.66 -5.32 8.32
C TRP A 32 18.99 -6.47 9.05
N GLU A 33 19.10 -6.44 10.37
CA GLU A 33 18.48 -7.39 11.29
C GLU A 33 17.75 -6.63 12.39
N VAL A 34 16.72 -7.27 12.95
CA VAL A 34 15.93 -6.70 14.05
C VAL A 34 16.38 -7.36 15.34
N SER A 35 16.85 -6.55 16.28
CA SER A 35 17.07 -6.88 17.69
C SER A 35 15.84 -6.46 18.51
N GLU A 36 15.83 -6.68 19.83
CA GLU A 36 14.67 -6.42 20.69
C GLU A 36 14.15 -4.97 20.56
N ASP A 37 15.04 -3.98 20.63
CA ASP A 37 14.67 -2.56 20.63
C ASP A 37 15.24 -1.75 19.45
N GLU A 38 16.06 -2.38 18.61
CA GLU A 38 16.84 -1.71 17.57
C GLU A 38 16.91 -2.51 16.27
N ILE A 39 17.17 -1.80 15.17
CA ILE A 39 17.48 -2.35 13.88
C ILE A 39 18.95 -2.09 13.63
N LEU A 40 19.70 -3.16 13.42
CA LEU A 40 21.10 -3.07 13.08
C LEU A 40 21.26 -3.09 11.56
N VAL A 41 21.83 -2.04 10.99
CA VAL A 41 22.04 -1.91 9.55
C VAL A 41 23.52 -1.95 9.24
N ARG A 42 23.92 -2.88 8.38
CA ARG A 42 25.31 -3.12 7.97
C ARG A 42 25.46 -2.96 6.46
N SER A 43 26.67 -2.63 6.02
CA SER A 43 27.00 -2.51 4.60
C SER A 43 28.01 -3.57 4.17
N LYS A 44 27.75 -4.23 3.03
CA LYS A 44 28.72 -5.15 2.39
C LYS A 44 29.98 -4.44 1.91
N SER A 45 29.88 -3.14 1.62
CA SER A 45 30.95 -2.36 1.01
C SER A 45 31.64 -1.41 2.00
N SER A 46 31.65 -1.75 3.29
CA SER A 46 32.29 -1.00 4.39
C SER A 46 31.71 0.37 4.75
N ASP A 47 30.72 0.89 4.04
CA ASP A 47 30.04 2.13 4.41
C ASP A 47 28.54 2.09 4.10
N VAL A 48 27.71 2.46 5.07
CA VAL A 48 26.25 2.47 4.94
C VAL A 48 25.72 3.72 4.23
N ILE A 49 26.48 4.82 4.20
CA ILE A 49 26.01 6.09 3.62
C ILE A 49 25.80 5.97 2.10
N GLY A 50 26.74 5.36 1.37
CA GLY A 50 26.62 5.16 -0.08
C GLY A 50 25.31 4.48 -0.52
N PRO A 51 24.96 3.32 0.07
CA PRO A 51 23.67 2.66 -0.18
C PRO A 51 22.46 3.52 0.19
N LEU A 52 22.46 4.18 1.36
CA LEU A 52 21.38 5.07 1.80
C LEU A 52 21.16 6.25 0.82
N VAL A 53 22.24 6.86 0.35
CA VAL A 53 22.21 7.91 -0.68
C VAL A 53 21.54 7.40 -1.96
N SER A 54 21.81 6.15 -2.35
CA SER A 54 21.21 5.55 -3.54
C SER A 54 19.70 5.37 -3.38
N THR A 55 19.25 4.94 -2.20
CA THR A 55 17.82 4.87 -1.85
C THR A 55 17.17 6.26 -1.84
N PHE A 56 17.82 7.27 -1.26
CA PHE A 56 17.29 8.64 -1.27
C PHE A 56 17.22 9.25 -2.67
N LYS A 57 18.13 8.89 -3.59
CA LYS A 57 18.00 9.26 -5.01
C LYS A 57 16.75 8.68 -5.65
N LEU A 58 16.38 7.43 -5.32
CA LEU A 58 15.13 6.83 -5.75
C LEU A 58 13.91 7.58 -5.18
N VAL A 59 13.93 7.90 -3.88
CA VAL A 59 12.89 8.71 -3.22
C VAL A 59 12.72 10.06 -3.92
N ARG A 60 13.83 10.76 -4.18
CA ARG A 60 13.83 12.03 -4.91
C ARG A 60 13.17 11.89 -6.28
N GLY A 61 13.57 10.89 -7.06
CA GLY A 61 13.01 10.64 -8.39
C GLY A 61 11.49 10.42 -8.38
N LYS A 62 10.97 9.67 -7.39
CA LYS A 62 9.52 9.50 -7.20
C LYS A 62 8.82 10.82 -6.87
N ILE A 63 9.38 11.62 -5.96
CA ILE A 63 8.85 12.94 -5.60
C ILE A 63 8.81 13.86 -6.83
N GLU A 64 9.90 13.97 -7.57
CA GLU A 64 9.99 14.80 -8.78
C GLU A 64 8.95 14.40 -9.83
N LYS A 65 8.75 13.09 -10.05
CA LYS A 65 7.73 12.59 -10.99
C LYS A 65 6.32 13.02 -10.59
N ILE A 66 6.00 13.02 -9.29
CA ILE A 66 4.69 13.45 -8.80
C ILE A 66 4.54 14.97 -8.91
N GLU A 67 5.56 15.73 -8.53
CA GLU A 67 5.56 17.20 -8.56
C GLU A 67 5.50 17.76 -9.98
N LYS A 68 6.18 17.13 -10.95
CA LYS A 68 6.09 17.49 -12.39
C LYS A 68 4.66 17.40 -12.94
N ASN A 69 3.81 16.57 -12.35
CA ASN A 69 2.40 16.45 -12.70
C ASN A 69 1.50 17.46 -11.96
N GLY A 70 2.07 18.48 -11.32
CA GLY A 70 1.36 19.51 -10.56
C GLY A 70 0.72 19.01 -9.26
N LYS A 71 1.05 17.79 -8.82
CA LYS A 71 0.52 17.18 -7.60
C LYS A 71 1.50 17.39 -6.45
N ARG A 72 0.98 17.48 -5.22
CA ARG A 72 1.83 17.47 -4.03
C ARG A 72 2.29 16.04 -3.75
N ALA A 73 3.60 15.80 -3.80
CA ALA A 73 4.17 14.51 -3.44
C ALA A 73 3.98 14.20 -1.94
N ILE A 74 4.24 15.20 -1.10
CA ILE A 74 4.07 15.10 0.35
C ILE A 74 2.85 15.94 0.74
N PRO A 75 1.71 15.31 1.09
CA PRO A 75 0.53 16.05 1.50
C PRO A 75 0.74 16.68 2.88
N GLY A 76 0.05 17.79 3.14
CA GLY A 76 0.20 18.50 4.41
C GLY A 76 -0.99 19.39 4.72
N SER A 77 -1.44 19.32 5.97
CA SER A 77 -2.38 20.26 6.55
C SER A 77 -1.69 21.57 6.96
N GLY A 78 -2.46 22.55 7.44
CA GLY A 78 -1.90 23.81 7.94
C GLY A 78 -0.83 23.62 9.04
N ASN A 79 -0.99 22.61 9.90
CA ASN A 79 0.01 22.30 10.93
C ASN A 79 1.21 21.53 10.35
N ASP A 80 0.98 20.62 9.41
CA ASP A 80 2.06 19.87 8.76
C ASP A 80 2.96 20.81 7.94
N ASN A 81 2.37 21.79 7.25
CA ASN A 81 3.14 22.77 6.48
C ASN A 81 4.08 23.61 7.36
N LYS A 82 3.73 23.86 8.63
CA LYS A 82 4.65 24.52 9.58
C LYS A 82 5.85 23.62 9.92
N ILE A 83 5.61 22.31 10.04
CA ILE A 83 6.67 21.32 10.27
C ILE A 83 7.60 21.26 9.05
N TYR A 84 7.02 21.20 7.85
CA TYR A 84 7.77 21.18 6.59
C TYR A 84 8.63 22.43 6.38
N SER A 85 8.12 23.61 6.74
CA SER A 85 8.91 24.84 6.73
C SER A 85 10.08 24.80 7.73
N LYS A 86 9.93 24.17 8.90
CA LYS A 86 11.03 23.99 9.85
C LYS A 86 12.13 23.08 9.27
N ILE A 87 11.75 21.96 8.65
CA ILE A 87 12.70 21.03 7.99
C ILE A 87 13.47 21.74 6.88
N LYS A 88 12.77 22.50 6.03
CA LYS A 88 13.41 23.31 4.98
C LYS A 88 14.42 24.29 5.58
N LYS A 89 14.03 25.02 6.64
CA LYS A 89 14.92 25.95 7.34
C LYS A 89 16.14 25.26 7.96
N GLU A 90 15.97 24.08 8.56
CA GLU A 90 17.06 23.28 9.15
C GLU A 90 18.07 22.83 8.10
N LEU A 91 17.61 22.60 6.86
CA LEU A 91 18.45 22.33 5.70
C LEU A 91 18.92 23.58 4.95
N SER A 92 18.71 24.78 5.52
CA SER A 92 19.05 26.08 4.89
C SER A 92 18.37 26.30 3.52
N LEU A 93 17.16 25.80 3.37
CA LEU A 93 16.31 25.99 2.19
C LEU A 93 15.21 27.01 2.46
N THR A 94 14.82 27.74 1.42
CA THR A 94 13.65 28.62 1.46
C THR A 94 12.34 27.81 1.46
N SER A 95 11.26 28.37 1.99
CA SER A 95 10.00 27.64 2.22
C SER A 95 9.28 27.25 0.93
N ASP A 96 9.53 27.94 -0.18
CA ASP A 96 8.98 27.70 -1.52
C ASP A 96 9.62 26.51 -2.26
N ARG A 97 10.80 26.04 -1.80
CA ARG A 97 11.50 24.89 -2.39
C ARG A 97 10.66 23.61 -2.38
N SER A 98 10.86 22.75 -3.37
CA SER A 98 10.12 21.49 -3.46
C SER A 98 10.60 20.48 -2.41
N PHE A 99 9.89 19.34 -2.26
CA PHE A 99 10.41 18.26 -1.44
C PHE A 99 11.53 17.48 -2.13
N SER A 100 11.63 17.52 -3.47
CA SER A 100 12.80 16.98 -4.16
C SER A 100 14.09 17.76 -3.83
N ASP A 101 13.99 19.08 -3.65
CA ASP A 101 15.10 19.92 -3.19
C ASP A 101 15.51 19.55 -1.75
N VAL A 102 14.53 19.30 -0.88
CA VAL A 102 14.76 18.84 0.51
C VAL A 102 15.55 17.53 0.52
N VAL A 103 15.14 16.54 -0.27
CA VAL A 103 15.86 15.25 -0.36
C VAL A 103 17.25 15.43 -0.95
N SER A 104 17.41 16.27 -1.99
CA SER A 104 18.72 16.57 -2.56
C SER A 104 19.67 17.18 -1.53
N LYS A 105 19.18 18.16 -0.78
CA LYS A 105 19.99 18.82 0.25
C LYS A 105 20.33 17.88 1.39
N TYR A 106 19.40 17.02 1.78
CA TYR A 106 19.66 15.99 2.78
C TYR A 106 20.73 14.99 2.34
N ILE A 107 20.72 14.56 1.06
CA ILE A 107 21.77 13.71 0.49
C ILE A 107 23.16 14.35 0.67
N GLU A 108 23.31 15.63 0.36
CA GLU A 108 24.58 16.36 0.55
C GLU A 108 25.01 16.36 2.04
N VAL A 109 24.05 16.55 2.94
CA VAL A 109 24.30 16.58 4.39
C VAL A 109 24.77 15.22 4.91
N ILE A 110 24.09 14.12 4.55
CA ILE A 110 24.45 12.79 5.08
C ILE A 110 25.80 12.30 4.55
N GLN A 111 26.21 12.72 3.37
CA GLN A 111 27.53 12.38 2.82
C GLN A 111 28.69 12.94 3.64
N GLY A 112 28.47 14.05 4.37
CA GLY A 112 29.46 14.64 5.27
C GLY A 112 29.32 14.22 6.74
N LYS A 113 28.35 13.36 7.07
CA LYS A 113 28.08 12.94 8.45
C LYS A 113 28.87 11.68 8.82
N ASN A 114 29.48 11.71 10.01
CA ASN A 114 30.12 10.54 10.61
C ASN A 114 29.14 9.65 11.41
N ARG A 115 27.96 10.17 11.77
CA ARG A 115 26.89 9.47 12.51
C ARG A 115 25.53 10.05 12.11
N LEU A 116 24.52 9.19 12.05
CA LEU A 116 23.12 9.59 11.89
C LEU A 116 22.41 9.50 13.25
N GLU A 117 21.52 10.44 13.52
CA GLU A 117 20.78 10.49 14.78
C GLU A 117 19.52 9.63 14.70
N LEU A 118 19.71 8.31 14.74
CA LEU A 118 18.65 7.31 14.54
C LEU A 118 18.46 6.35 15.72
N GLU A 119 19.25 6.44 16.79
CA GLU A 119 19.17 5.48 17.90
C GLU A 119 17.90 5.61 18.75
N GLU A 120 17.38 6.83 18.94
CA GLU A 120 16.24 7.04 19.83
C GLU A 120 15.02 7.63 19.10
N PHE A 121 13.98 6.81 18.92
CA PHE A 121 12.71 7.27 18.36
C PHE A 121 11.99 8.21 19.34
N GLY A 122 11.53 9.36 18.84
CA GLY A 122 10.68 10.29 19.60
C GLY A 122 11.40 11.39 20.40
N LYS A 123 12.74 11.43 20.41
CA LYS A 123 13.55 12.39 21.19
C LYS A 123 14.14 13.57 20.40
N GLY A 124 13.67 13.83 19.19
CA GLY A 124 14.19 14.92 18.36
C GLY A 124 13.58 16.31 18.63
N LYS A 125 13.73 17.21 17.65
CA LYS A 125 13.23 18.60 17.73
C LYS A 125 12.08 18.89 16.75
N ILE A 126 11.90 18.03 15.74
CA ILE A 126 10.92 18.20 14.67
C ILE A 126 9.64 17.46 15.08
N SER A 127 8.53 18.15 15.28
CA SER A 127 7.25 17.46 15.51
C SER A 127 6.92 16.56 14.32
N ALA A 128 6.45 15.33 14.56
CA ALA A 128 6.06 14.45 13.45
C ALA A 128 4.81 14.99 12.72
N PRO A 129 4.77 15.01 11.36
CA PRO A 129 3.59 15.36 10.60
C PRO A 129 2.47 14.32 10.78
N SER A 130 1.23 14.70 10.46
CA SER A 130 0.05 13.84 10.64
C SER A 130 0.14 12.52 9.89
N ILE A 131 0.81 12.48 8.73
CA ILE A 131 1.04 11.24 7.96
C ILE A 131 1.84 10.17 8.71
N PHE A 132 2.60 10.53 9.76
CA PHE A 132 3.33 9.58 10.60
C PHE A 132 2.60 9.28 11.92
N LYS A 133 1.42 9.87 12.15
CA LYS A 133 0.67 9.80 13.42
C LYS A 133 -0.72 9.18 13.24
N LEU A 134 -0.85 8.25 12.30
CA LEU A 134 -2.14 7.68 11.91
C LEU A 134 -2.83 6.96 13.07
N GLU A 135 -2.07 6.23 13.88
CA GLU A 135 -2.56 5.56 15.09
C GLU A 135 -3.00 6.55 16.18
N LEU A 136 -2.15 7.53 16.48
CA LEU A 136 -2.35 8.45 17.61
C LEU A 136 -3.61 9.33 17.46
N TYR A 137 -4.01 9.63 16.23
CA TYR A 137 -5.21 10.43 16.00
C TYR A 137 -6.49 9.70 16.38
N GLN A 138 -6.52 8.37 16.29
CA GLN A 138 -7.65 7.56 16.73
C GLN A 138 -7.67 7.39 18.26
N PHE A 139 -6.50 7.31 18.91
CA PHE A 139 -6.39 7.17 20.37
C PHE A 139 -6.79 8.43 21.14
N SER A 140 -6.37 9.62 20.69
CA SER A 140 -6.66 10.90 21.36
C SER A 140 -8.14 11.33 21.34
N ARG A 141 -9.01 10.55 20.71
CA ARG A 141 -10.47 10.80 20.60
C ARG A 141 -11.35 9.70 21.19
N ARG A 142 -10.76 8.71 21.88
CA ARG A 142 -11.56 7.69 22.58
C ARG A 142 -12.33 8.32 23.75
N PRO A 143 -13.57 7.86 24.04
CA PRO A 143 -14.25 8.22 25.28
C PRO A 143 -13.32 7.91 26.46
N PHE A 144 -13.34 8.73 27.50
CA PHE A 144 -12.49 8.62 28.72
C PHE A 144 -11.04 9.12 28.63
N MET A 145 -10.51 9.47 27.45
CA MET A 145 -9.28 10.27 27.38
C MET A 145 -9.63 11.75 27.48
N LYS A 146 -9.05 12.48 28.45
CA LYS A 146 -9.12 13.95 28.43
C LYS A 146 -8.47 14.40 27.13
N GLY A 147 -9.20 15.13 26.28
CA GLY A 147 -8.76 15.57 24.94
C GLY A 147 -7.54 16.49 24.88
N THR A 148 -6.74 16.53 25.95
CA THR A 148 -5.54 17.34 26.16
C THR A 148 -4.25 16.54 26.18
N ASP A 149 -4.28 15.21 26.31
CA ASP A 149 -3.07 14.38 26.26
C ASP A 149 -2.58 14.23 24.82
N LYS A 150 -1.85 15.25 24.37
CA LYS A 150 -1.12 15.20 23.11
C LYS A 150 0.09 14.31 23.32
N LEU A 151 0.01 13.07 22.84
CA LEU A 151 1.19 12.27 22.53
C LEU A 151 1.99 12.98 21.44
N GLU A 152 2.86 13.90 21.84
CA GLU A 152 3.84 14.54 20.97
C GLU A 152 5.12 13.71 20.99
N PHE A 153 5.43 13.05 19.89
CA PHE A 153 6.77 12.56 19.63
C PHE A 153 7.46 13.45 18.61
N LYS A 154 8.75 13.71 18.84
CA LYS A 154 9.58 14.56 18.00
C LYS A 154 10.66 13.71 17.33
N LEU A 155 10.98 14.05 16.09
CA LEU A 155 11.92 13.35 15.25
C LEU A 155 13.18 14.19 15.08
N THR A 156 14.31 13.52 14.95
CA THR A 156 15.52 14.11 14.37
C THR A 156 15.29 14.30 12.88
N LEU A 157 16.13 15.10 12.23
CA LEU A 157 16.07 15.24 10.77
C LEU A 157 16.28 13.89 10.09
N ASP A 158 17.22 13.08 10.59
CA ASP A 158 17.52 11.77 10.00
C ASP A 158 16.32 10.82 10.08
N TYR A 159 15.68 10.71 11.24
CA TYR A 159 14.44 9.92 11.38
C TYR A 159 13.34 10.41 10.47
N PHE A 160 13.12 11.73 10.41
CA PHE A 160 12.09 12.30 9.55
C PHE A 160 12.31 11.89 8.09
N MET A 161 13.55 11.95 7.61
CA MET A 161 13.88 11.62 6.22
C MET A 161 13.73 10.13 5.93
N PHE A 162 14.10 9.24 6.86
CA PHE A 162 13.88 7.79 6.71
C PHE A 162 12.38 7.45 6.62
N LEU A 163 11.56 8.00 7.52
CA LEU A 163 10.11 7.81 7.48
C LEU A 163 9.48 8.40 6.21
N LEU A 164 9.96 9.57 5.77
CA LEU A 164 9.53 10.19 4.53
C LEU A 164 9.85 9.30 3.32
N GLY A 165 11.05 8.74 3.27
CA GLY A 165 11.47 7.81 2.24
C GLY A 165 10.57 6.58 2.20
N GLY A 166 10.31 5.96 3.34
CA GLY A 166 9.37 4.86 3.48
C GLY A 166 7.96 5.20 2.99
N TYR A 167 7.45 6.37 3.36
CA TYR A 167 6.13 6.85 2.95
C TYR A 167 6.03 7.02 1.43
N VAL A 168 7.04 7.61 0.80
CA VAL A 168 7.07 7.81 -0.66
C VAL A 168 7.20 6.47 -1.39
N LEU A 169 8.05 5.57 -0.90
CA LEU A 169 8.35 4.30 -1.56
C LEU A 169 7.20 3.29 -1.47
N SER A 170 6.45 3.28 -0.36
CA SER A 170 5.28 2.42 -0.16
C SER A 170 4.04 2.85 -0.96
N LYS A 171 3.97 4.11 -1.40
CA LYS A 171 2.79 4.66 -2.07
C LYS A 171 2.68 4.12 -3.50
N VAL A 172 1.70 3.25 -3.73
CA VAL A 172 1.44 2.62 -5.04
C VAL A 172 0.42 3.37 -5.90
N GLY A 173 -0.35 4.28 -5.31
CA GLY A 173 -1.31 5.07 -6.09
C GLY A 173 -2.44 5.66 -5.26
N ARG A 174 -3.60 5.83 -5.90
CA ARG A 174 -4.84 6.25 -5.24
C ARG A 174 -5.98 5.34 -5.66
N ALA A 175 -6.83 4.99 -4.70
CA ALA A 175 -8.02 4.19 -4.93
C ALA A 175 -9.25 4.95 -4.46
N GLN A 176 -10.36 4.80 -5.18
CA GLN A 176 -11.63 5.37 -4.77
C GLN A 176 -12.17 4.54 -3.59
N TYR A 177 -12.59 5.21 -2.51
CA TYR A 177 -13.20 4.55 -1.34
C TYR A 177 -14.68 4.90 -1.16
N ASP A 178 -15.08 6.06 -1.65
CA ASP A 178 -16.46 6.57 -1.62
C ASP A 178 -16.70 7.49 -2.83
N ILE A 179 -17.93 7.95 -3.04
CA ILE A 179 -18.32 8.82 -4.16
C ILE A 179 -17.47 10.10 -4.14
N GLY A 180 -16.59 10.22 -5.14
CA GLY A 180 -15.69 11.37 -5.28
C GLY A 180 -14.56 11.44 -4.25
N ARG A 181 -14.42 10.43 -3.37
CA ARG A 181 -13.36 10.39 -2.34
C ARG A 181 -12.34 9.31 -2.63
N TYR A 182 -11.07 9.68 -2.46
CA TYR A 182 -9.92 8.85 -2.81
C TYR A 182 -8.96 8.77 -1.65
N LEU A 183 -8.39 7.59 -1.45
CA LEU A 183 -7.31 7.34 -0.49
C LEU A 183 -5.98 7.22 -1.23
N SER A 184 -4.91 7.69 -0.61
CA SER A 184 -3.56 7.25 -0.95
C SER A 184 -3.41 5.79 -0.52
N VAL A 185 -2.92 4.97 -1.43
CA VAL A 185 -2.74 3.54 -1.19
C VAL A 185 -1.27 3.27 -0.93
N HIS A 186 -1.00 2.66 0.21
CA HIS A 186 0.33 2.21 0.61
C HIS A 186 0.30 0.69 0.77
N LEU A 187 1.29 0.02 0.19
CA LEU A 187 1.63 -1.34 0.57
C LEU A 187 2.89 -1.28 1.41
N LEU A 188 2.88 -2.02 2.49
CA LEU A 188 3.92 -2.06 3.51
C LEU A 188 4.36 -3.52 3.68
N PRO A 189 5.65 -3.77 3.98
CA PRO A 189 6.10 -5.14 4.22
C PRO A 189 5.42 -5.68 5.48
N TYR A 190 4.83 -6.87 5.41
CA TYR A 190 4.25 -7.52 6.59
C TYR A 190 5.34 -8.20 7.44
N ASP A 191 6.21 -8.98 6.80
CA ASP A 191 7.32 -9.68 7.46
C ASP A 191 8.65 -8.91 7.38
N TYR A 192 9.46 -9.10 8.42
CA TYR A 192 10.85 -8.66 8.48
C TYR A 192 11.69 -9.52 7.53
N GLY A 193 12.58 -8.90 6.74
CA GLY A 193 13.50 -9.64 5.87
C GLY A 193 12.86 -10.27 4.63
N ILE A 194 11.70 -9.78 4.19
CA ILE A 194 11.16 -10.12 2.85
C ILE A 194 12.25 -9.91 1.80
N GLY A 195 12.46 -10.91 0.94
CA GLY A 195 13.40 -10.84 -0.17
C GLY A 195 13.12 -9.62 -1.05
N LYS A 196 14.15 -8.78 -1.23
CA LYS A 196 14.16 -7.54 -2.03
C LYS A 196 13.36 -7.60 -3.35
N SER A 197 13.52 -8.68 -4.11
CA SER A 197 12.95 -8.84 -5.46
C SER A 197 11.43 -8.88 -5.42
N GLU A 198 10.87 -9.59 -4.45
CA GLU A 198 9.45 -9.92 -4.40
C GLU A 198 8.62 -8.68 -4.00
N TYR A 199 9.06 -7.95 -2.96
CA TYR A 199 8.35 -6.75 -2.49
C TYR A 199 8.41 -5.60 -3.50
N SER A 200 9.59 -5.34 -4.07
CA SER A 200 9.76 -4.27 -5.07
C SER A 200 8.97 -4.56 -6.36
N ALA A 201 8.87 -5.83 -6.76
CA ALA A 201 8.10 -6.24 -7.93
C ALA A 201 6.62 -5.92 -7.78
N ILE A 202 6.03 -6.23 -6.62
CA ILE A 202 4.61 -5.91 -6.34
C ILE A 202 4.37 -4.40 -6.35
N ILE A 203 5.25 -3.60 -5.72
CA ILE A 203 5.13 -2.14 -5.74
C ILE A 203 5.15 -1.60 -7.17
N ASN A 204 6.15 -1.99 -7.97
CA ASN A 204 6.31 -1.50 -9.34
C ASN A 204 5.12 -1.91 -10.23
N MET A 205 4.65 -3.16 -10.12
CA MET A 205 3.48 -3.65 -10.85
C MET A 205 2.24 -2.79 -10.59
N LEU A 206 2.06 -2.32 -9.35
CA LEU A 206 0.88 -1.53 -8.97
C LEU A 206 1.03 -0.04 -9.25
N GLU A 207 2.25 0.49 -9.29
CA GLU A 207 2.45 1.86 -9.77
C GLU A 207 2.05 2.03 -11.24
N GLU A 208 2.13 0.96 -12.04
CA GLU A 208 1.71 0.94 -13.44
C GLU A 208 0.20 0.70 -13.61
N ARG A 209 -0.51 0.28 -12.56
CA ARG A 209 -1.89 -0.20 -12.64
C ARG A 209 -2.80 0.49 -11.64
N GLU A 210 -3.88 1.11 -12.12
CA GLU A 210 -4.88 1.70 -11.24
C GLU A 210 -5.60 0.61 -10.41
N ILE A 211 -5.52 0.73 -9.08
CA ILE A 211 -6.30 -0.09 -8.14
C ILE A 211 -7.75 0.46 -8.10
N PRO A 212 -8.77 -0.30 -8.53
CA PRO A 212 -10.14 0.22 -8.68
C PRO A 212 -10.80 0.63 -7.36
N GLY A 213 -10.38 0.01 -6.26
CA GLY A 213 -10.88 0.20 -4.90
C GLY A 213 -10.18 -0.75 -3.95
N LEU A 214 -10.41 -0.59 -2.65
CA LEU A 214 -9.69 -1.34 -1.60
C LEU A 214 -10.54 -2.39 -0.89
N VAL A 215 -11.86 -2.40 -1.14
CA VAL A 215 -12.82 -3.27 -0.43
C VAL A 215 -13.80 -3.87 -1.46
N PRO A 216 -14.06 -5.19 -1.41
CA PRO A 216 -13.67 -6.15 -0.37
C PRO A 216 -12.24 -6.70 -0.54
N GLU A 217 -11.67 -7.21 0.56
CA GLU A 217 -10.29 -7.73 0.61
C GLU A 217 -10.09 -8.94 -0.31
N GLU A 218 -11.08 -9.83 -0.42
CA GLU A 218 -11.01 -11.01 -1.29
C GLU A 218 -10.88 -10.62 -2.77
N ALA A 219 -11.64 -9.60 -3.20
CA ALA A 219 -11.54 -9.06 -4.55
C ALA A 219 -10.19 -8.35 -4.78
N LEU A 220 -9.66 -7.69 -3.75
CA LEU A 220 -8.36 -7.03 -3.84
C LEU A 220 -7.23 -8.06 -3.93
N MET A 221 -7.24 -9.12 -3.12
CA MET A 221 -6.25 -10.19 -3.21
C MET A 221 -6.24 -10.83 -4.59
N MET A 222 -7.41 -11.18 -5.14
CA MET A 222 -7.53 -11.65 -6.54
C MET A 222 -7.01 -10.61 -7.54
N TRP A 223 -7.30 -9.32 -7.34
CA TRP A 223 -6.81 -8.25 -8.21
C TRP A 223 -5.28 -8.17 -8.22
N LEU A 224 -4.68 -8.31 -7.05
CA LEU A 224 -3.23 -8.21 -6.85
C LEU A 224 -2.49 -9.45 -7.37
N THR A 225 -3.10 -10.64 -7.34
CA THR A 225 -2.42 -11.89 -7.74
C THR A 225 -2.73 -12.37 -9.17
N LYS A 226 -3.75 -11.81 -9.85
CA LYS A 226 -4.23 -12.31 -11.16
C LYS A 226 -3.19 -12.32 -12.31
N ASP A 227 -2.09 -11.60 -12.16
CA ASP A 227 -1.04 -11.47 -13.18
C ASP A 227 0.37 -11.77 -12.63
N VAL A 228 0.46 -12.37 -11.44
CA VAL A 228 1.75 -12.64 -10.78
C VAL A 228 2.30 -13.99 -11.27
N SER A 229 3.54 -13.99 -11.74
CA SER A 229 4.25 -15.16 -12.26
C SER A 229 5.06 -15.94 -11.21
N GLU A 230 5.27 -15.34 -10.04
CA GLU A 230 6.05 -15.89 -8.93
C GLU A 230 5.25 -15.80 -7.62
N ASP A 231 5.70 -16.45 -6.54
CA ASP A 231 5.02 -16.36 -5.26
C ASP A 231 5.06 -14.91 -4.73
N PRO A 232 3.89 -14.24 -4.58
CA PRO A 232 3.86 -12.90 -4.04
C PRO A 232 4.23 -12.90 -2.56
N VAL A 233 4.58 -11.72 -2.04
CA VAL A 233 4.81 -11.51 -0.61
C VAL A 233 3.55 -11.03 0.08
N ASP A 234 3.43 -11.39 1.35
CA ASP A 234 2.39 -10.86 2.23
C ASP A 234 2.67 -9.38 2.50
N VAL A 235 1.61 -8.57 2.47
CA VAL A 235 1.71 -7.12 2.60
C VAL A 235 0.65 -6.58 3.54
N MET A 236 1.01 -5.51 4.25
CA MET A 236 0.06 -4.69 4.96
C MET A 236 -0.43 -3.57 4.03
N LEU A 237 -1.74 -3.54 3.78
CA LEU A 237 -2.40 -2.48 3.02
C LEU A 237 -2.79 -1.35 3.97
N ALA A 238 -2.43 -0.11 3.61
CA ALA A 238 -2.91 1.09 4.26
C ALA A 238 -3.56 2.05 3.25
N GLY A 239 -4.86 2.32 3.43
CA GLY A 239 -5.61 3.35 2.72
C GLY A 239 -5.70 4.61 3.57
N ILE A 240 -4.99 5.66 3.15
CA ILE A 240 -4.83 6.90 3.92
C ILE A 240 -5.60 8.04 3.25
N GLU A 241 -6.43 8.73 4.03
CA GLU A 241 -6.97 10.02 3.62
C GLU A 241 -5.90 11.09 3.82
N ASP A 242 -5.39 11.63 2.72
CA ASP A 242 -4.32 12.63 2.73
C ASP A 242 -4.73 13.88 3.52
N PRO A 243 -3.81 14.48 4.31
CA PRO A 243 -4.10 15.69 5.06
C PRO A 243 -4.37 16.89 4.13
N ALA A 244 -5.43 17.63 4.45
CA ALA A 244 -5.79 18.88 3.79
C ALA A 244 -6.20 19.92 4.85
N LYS A 245 -7.50 20.09 5.10
CA LYS A 245 -7.97 20.87 6.26
C LYS A 245 -7.87 20.07 7.55
N THR A 246 -8.07 18.76 7.46
CA THR A 246 -7.94 17.82 8.57
C THR A 246 -6.60 17.09 8.51
N PRO A 247 -6.10 16.59 9.65
CA PRO A 247 -4.96 15.68 9.69
C PRO A 247 -5.19 14.41 8.88
N ALA A 248 -4.10 13.73 8.51
CA ALA A 248 -4.15 12.43 7.85
C ALA A 248 -4.92 11.42 8.71
N SER A 249 -5.65 10.51 8.08
CA SER A 249 -6.34 9.44 8.79
C SER A 249 -6.30 8.12 8.04
N LEU A 250 -6.10 7.03 8.78
CA LEU A 250 -6.19 5.67 8.26
C LEU A 250 -7.67 5.29 8.10
N ARG A 251 -8.08 4.96 6.88
CA ARG A 251 -9.46 4.59 6.53
C ARG A 251 -9.61 3.10 6.24
N VAL A 252 -8.58 2.49 5.68
CA VAL A 252 -8.51 1.05 5.41
C VAL A 252 -7.17 0.54 5.92
N SER A 253 -7.17 -0.56 6.65
CA SER A 253 -5.97 -1.27 7.09
C SER A 253 -6.27 -2.76 7.02
N ALA A 254 -5.48 -3.52 6.27
CA ALA A 254 -5.69 -4.95 6.11
C ALA A 254 -4.36 -5.68 5.90
N HIS A 255 -4.17 -6.79 6.59
CA HIS A 255 -3.13 -7.74 6.24
C HIS A 255 -3.62 -8.57 5.05
N LEU A 256 -2.86 -8.58 3.96
CA LEU A 256 -3.14 -9.35 2.76
C LEU A 256 -2.17 -10.53 2.66
N PRO A 257 -2.61 -11.76 3.04
CA PRO A 257 -1.78 -12.97 2.96
C PRO A 257 -1.71 -13.49 1.51
N LEU A 258 -1.12 -12.69 0.62
CA LEU A 258 -1.07 -12.93 -0.82
C LEU A 258 -0.36 -14.24 -1.16
N ARG A 259 0.72 -14.60 -0.44
CA ARG A 259 1.48 -15.83 -0.69
C ARG A 259 0.61 -17.06 -0.49
N SER A 260 0.01 -17.14 0.68
CA SER A 260 -0.88 -18.25 1.06
C SER A 260 -2.08 -18.36 0.13
N PHE A 261 -2.66 -17.22 -0.27
CA PHE A 261 -3.76 -17.20 -1.23
C PHE A 261 -3.30 -17.70 -2.61
N TYR A 262 -2.20 -17.16 -3.15
CA TYR A 262 -1.69 -17.52 -4.47
C TYR A 262 -1.34 -19.01 -4.55
N GLN A 263 -0.64 -19.55 -3.55
CA GLN A 263 -0.27 -20.98 -3.53
C GLN A 263 -1.49 -21.90 -3.61
N ARG A 264 -2.58 -21.58 -2.89
CA ARG A 264 -3.82 -22.35 -2.95
C ARG A 264 -4.63 -22.13 -4.22
N SER A 265 -4.50 -20.96 -4.85
CA SER A 265 -5.27 -20.58 -6.04
C SER A 265 -4.49 -20.70 -7.36
N ARG A 266 -3.26 -21.22 -7.32
CA ARG A 266 -2.31 -21.19 -8.43
C ARG A 266 -2.88 -21.83 -9.70
N GLU A 267 -3.50 -23.01 -9.57
CA GLU A 267 -4.12 -23.71 -10.68
C GLU A 267 -5.27 -22.90 -11.30
N GLY A 268 -6.21 -22.43 -10.45
CA GLY A 268 -7.32 -21.59 -10.88
C GLY A 268 -6.89 -20.27 -11.54
N ILE A 269 -5.84 -19.63 -11.01
CA ILE A 269 -5.25 -18.43 -11.61
C ILE A 269 -4.60 -18.75 -12.95
N SER A 270 -3.87 -19.88 -13.08
CA SER A 270 -3.25 -20.31 -14.34
C SER A 270 -4.29 -20.44 -15.45
N ILE A 271 -5.38 -21.17 -15.18
CA ILE A 271 -6.50 -21.38 -16.11
C ILE A 271 -7.09 -20.05 -16.61
N ILE A 272 -7.28 -19.09 -15.70
CA ILE A 272 -7.79 -17.76 -16.06
C ILE A 272 -6.76 -16.97 -16.86
N SER A 273 -5.49 -17.03 -16.47
CA SER A 273 -4.41 -16.26 -17.08
C SER A 273 -4.09 -16.71 -18.52
N GLU A 274 -4.28 -18.00 -18.83
CA GLU A 274 -4.08 -18.59 -20.15
C GLU A 274 -5.23 -18.30 -21.13
N ASN A 275 -6.37 -17.81 -20.64
CA ASN A 275 -7.54 -17.49 -21.45
C ASN A 275 -7.92 -16.01 -21.34
N GLU A 276 -7.62 -15.25 -22.40
CA GLU A 276 -7.87 -13.80 -22.46
C GLU A 276 -9.34 -13.42 -22.23
N THR A 277 -10.29 -14.28 -22.57
CA THR A 277 -11.72 -14.03 -22.27
C THR A 277 -11.99 -14.13 -20.78
N LEU A 278 -11.49 -15.17 -20.12
CA LEU A 278 -11.64 -15.36 -18.67
C LEU A 278 -10.93 -14.26 -17.88
N LYS A 279 -9.74 -13.84 -18.35
CA LYS A 279 -9.00 -12.73 -17.77
C LYS A 279 -9.81 -11.43 -17.78
N LYS A 280 -10.42 -11.09 -18.92
CA LYS A 280 -11.30 -9.92 -19.05
C LYS A 280 -12.56 -10.04 -18.19
N ASP A 281 -13.12 -11.24 -18.10
CA ASP A 281 -14.28 -11.54 -17.25
C ASP A 281 -13.95 -11.31 -15.77
N LEU A 282 -12.83 -11.87 -15.29
CA LEU A 282 -12.36 -11.69 -13.91
C LEU A 282 -12.12 -10.21 -13.63
N GLU A 283 -11.35 -9.53 -14.49
CA GLU A 283 -11.04 -8.12 -14.29
C GLU A 283 -12.30 -7.25 -14.17
N ARG A 284 -13.30 -7.51 -15.01
CA ARG A 284 -14.58 -6.81 -14.97
C ARG A 284 -15.34 -7.06 -13.68
N ILE A 285 -15.44 -8.31 -13.24
CA ILE A 285 -16.11 -8.67 -11.97
C ILE A 285 -15.41 -7.96 -10.80
N LEU A 286 -14.07 -8.04 -10.72
CA LEU A 286 -13.29 -7.42 -9.67
C LEU A 286 -13.41 -5.89 -9.69
N ARG A 287 -13.39 -5.26 -10.87
CA ARG A 287 -13.62 -3.80 -11.00
C ARG A 287 -14.97 -3.39 -10.44
N HIS A 288 -16.02 -4.16 -10.71
CA HIS A 288 -17.36 -3.88 -10.17
C HIS A 288 -17.44 -4.10 -8.65
N ALA A 289 -16.77 -5.12 -8.11
CA ALA A 289 -16.75 -5.37 -6.67
C ALA A 289 -15.97 -4.29 -5.90
N LEU A 290 -14.79 -3.94 -6.41
CA LEU A 290 -13.85 -3.01 -5.76
C LEU A 290 -14.29 -1.55 -5.89
N ARG A 291 -14.77 -1.12 -7.06
CA ARG A 291 -15.04 0.29 -7.31
C ARG A 291 -16.32 0.73 -6.59
N PRO A 292 -16.26 1.79 -5.74
CA PRO A 292 -17.46 2.36 -5.15
C PRO A 292 -18.47 2.81 -6.22
N PRO A 293 -19.77 2.59 -6.00
CA PRO A 293 -20.78 2.89 -7.01
C PRO A 293 -20.92 4.40 -7.18
N LYS A 294 -21.03 4.87 -8.43
CA LYS A 294 -21.20 6.31 -8.74
C LYS A 294 -22.64 6.80 -8.58
N LYS A 295 -23.61 5.89 -8.60
CA LYS A 295 -25.05 6.14 -8.53
C LYS A 295 -25.71 5.04 -7.69
N SER A 296 -26.84 5.35 -7.07
CA SER A 296 -27.61 4.39 -6.25
C SER A 296 -27.98 3.11 -7.01
N GLU A 297 -28.37 3.22 -8.28
CA GLU A 297 -28.72 2.08 -9.14
C GLU A 297 -27.55 1.10 -9.38
N ALA A 298 -26.31 1.56 -9.23
CA ALA A 298 -25.13 0.70 -9.36
C ALA A 298 -24.77 -0.03 -8.05
N ILE A 299 -25.48 0.25 -6.95
CA ILE A 299 -25.25 -0.41 -5.65
C ILE A 299 -25.58 -1.89 -5.76
N GLY A 300 -26.76 -2.25 -6.29
CA GLY A 300 -27.16 -3.66 -6.44
C GLY A 300 -26.17 -4.46 -7.29
N ILE A 301 -25.72 -3.90 -8.42
CA ILE A 301 -24.70 -4.54 -9.27
C ILE A 301 -23.39 -4.78 -8.51
N ARG A 302 -22.95 -3.81 -7.70
CA ARG A 302 -21.75 -3.96 -6.88
C ARG A 302 -21.94 -5.02 -5.80
N GLU A 303 -23.07 -5.03 -5.10
CA GLU A 303 -23.36 -6.04 -4.07
C GLU A 303 -23.31 -7.46 -4.64
N GLU A 304 -23.87 -7.65 -5.84
CA GLU A 304 -23.78 -8.91 -6.57
C GLU A 304 -22.35 -9.26 -6.97
N ALA A 305 -21.60 -8.30 -7.50
CA ALA A 305 -20.19 -8.49 -7.83
C ALA A 305 -19.34 -8.85 -6.59
N ILE A 306 -19.63 -8.24 -5.43
CA ILE A 306 -19.00 -8.59 -4.14
C ILE A 306 -19.32 -10.03 -3.78
N LYS A 307 -20.59 -10.42 -3.80
CA LYS A 307 -21.02 -11.78 -3.45
C LYS A 307 -20.33 -12.82 -4.35
N ILE A 308 -20.29 -12.56 -5.65
CA ILE A 308 -19.60 -13.40 -6.63
C ILE A 308 -18.10 -13.47 -6.35
N SER A 309 -17.47 -12.33 -6.12
CA SER A 309 -16.02 -12.29 -5.87
C SER A 309 -15.62 -13.11 -4.64
N LYS A 310 -16.44 -13.12 -3.58
CA LYS A 310 -16.20 -13.95 -2.39
C LYS A 310 -16.30 -15.45 -2.67
N LYS A 311 -17.34 -15.87 -3.39
CA LYS A 311 -17.47 -17.26 -3.82
C LYS A 311 -16.35 -17.68 -4.78
N MET A 312 -15.98 -16.80 -5.70
CA MET A 312 -14.90 -17.02 -6.66
C MET A 312 -13.54 -17.12 -5.95
N PHE A 313 -13.29 -16.31 -4.92
CA PHE A 313 -12.09 -16.42 -4.10
C PHE A 313 -11.94 -17.80 -3.46
N LEU A 314 -13.03 -18.37 -2.95
CA LEU A 314 -13.02 -19.74 -2.39
C LEU A 314 -12.90 -20.80 -3.48
N ALA A 315 -13.68 -20.67 -4.56
CA ALA A 315 -13.64 -21.59 -5.69
C ALA A 315 -12.26 -21.68 -6.33
N LEU A 316 -11.55 -20.55 -6.50
CA LEU A 316 -10.18 -20.52 -7.00
C LEU A 316 -9.22 -21.34 -6.14
N GLN A 317 -9.48 -21.47 -4.84
CA GLN A 317 -8.67 -22.24 -3.91
C GLN A 317 -9.08 -23.73 -3.84
N GLY A 318 -9.93 -24.20 -4.76
CA GLY A 318 -10.35 -25.60 -4.85
C GLY A 318 -11.58 -25.95 -4.00
N ASP A 319 -12.31 -24.97 -3.44
CA ASP A 319 -13.57 -25.25 -2.76
C ASP A 319 -14.68 -25.58 -3.77
N MET A 320 -14.87 -26.90 -4.00
CA MET A 320 -15.86 -27.44 -4.93
C MET A 320 -17.30 -27.04 -4.59
N ARG A 321 -17.64 -26.94 -3.30
CA ARG A 321 -18.98 -26.51 -2.89
C ARG A 321 -19.23 -25.06 -3.29
N SER A 322 -18.26 -24.19 -3.01
CA SER A 322 -18.33 -22.78 -3.42
C SER A 322 -18.42 -22.64 -4.94
N LEU A 323 -17.72 -23.50 -5.69
CA LEU A 323 -17.74 -23.53 -7.16
C LEU A 323 -19.10 -23.96 -7.73
N GLU A 324 -19.70 -25.04 -7.21
CA GLU A 324 -21.04 -25.50 -7.60
C GLU A 324 -22.12 -24.45 -7.28
N GLU A 325 -22.06 -23.87 -6.08
CA GLU A 325 -22.97 -22.80 -5.69
C GLU A 325 -22.82 -21.56 -6.58
N LEU A 326 -21.59 -21.22 -6.96
CA LEU A 326 -21.30 -20.11 -7.87
C LEU A 326 -21.88 -20.37 -9.27
N LEU A 327 -21.73 -21.58 -9.80
CA LEU A 327 -22.31 -22.00 -11.08
C LEU A 327 -23.85 -21.91 -11.08
N LEU A 328 -24.49 -22.46 -10.05
CA LEU A 328 -25.94 -22.45 -9.92
C LEU A 328 -26.49 -21.01 -9.82
N GLU A 329 -25.88 -20.20 -8.95
CA GLU A 329 -26.33 -18.84 -8.69
C GLU A 329 -26.15 -17.94 -9.91
N THR A 330 -24.97 -17.98 -10.54
CA THR A 330 -24.67 -17.17 -11.73
C THR A 330 -25.57 -17.55 -12.90
N SER A 331 -25.85 -18.84 -13.10
CA SER A 331 -26.78 -19.30 -14.16
C SER A 331 -28.19 -18.77 -13.96
N ARG A 332 -28.73 -18.86 -12.73
CA ARG A 332 -30.08 -18.34 -12.41
C ARG A 332 -30.15 -16.83 -12.62
N LYS A 333 -29.16 -16.10 -12.10
CA LYS A 333 -29.14 -14.63 -12.18
C LYS A 333 -28.85 -14.11 -13.58
N GLU A 334 -28.08 -14.83 -14.40
CA GLU A 334 -27.90 -14.48 -15.82
C GLU A 334 -29.24 -14.49 -16.56
N ILE A 335 -30.07 -15.52 -16.35
CA ILE A 335 -31.41 -15.63 -16.96
C ILE A 335 -32.33 -14.52 -16.45
N SER A 336 -32.38 -14.30 -15.14
CA SER A 336 -33.20 -13.22 -14.57
C SER A 336 -32.79 -11.84 -15.09
N ALA A 337 -31.50 -11.56 -15.18
CA ALA A 337 -30.98 -10.30 -15.72
C ALA A 337 -31.30 -10.14 -17.22
N GLN A 338 -31.27 -11.24 -17.99
CA GLN A 338 -31.69 -11.23 -19.39
C GLN A 338 -33.17 -10.91 -19.55
N MET A 339 -34.04 -11.49 -18.71
CA MET A 339 -35.49 -11.21 -18.73
C MET A 339 -35.81 -9.79 -18.26
N GLY A 340 -35.05 -9.26 -17.30
CA GLY A 340 -35.21 -7.91 -16.76
C GLY A 340 -34.52 -6.81 -17.57
N GLY A 341 -33.73 -7.14 -18.59
CA GLY A 341 -33.00 -6.16 -19.42
C GLY A 341 -31.77 -5.52 -18.74
N ASP A 342 -31.23 -6.09 -17.66
CA ASP A 342 -30.02 -5.58 -17.01
C ASP A 342 -28.76 -6.17 -17.67
N GLU A 343 -28.31 -5.51 -18.74
CA GLU A 343 -27.14 -5.95 -19.52
C GLU A 343 -25.85 -6.01 -18.69
N LYS A 344 -25.67 -5.12 -17.70
CA LYS A 344 -24.47 -5.06 -16.88
C LYS A 344 -24.41 -6.24 -15.92
N LEU A 345 -25.52 -6.49 -15.22
CA LEU A 345 -25.63 -7.63 -14.33
C LEU A 345 -25.47 -8.94 -15.12
N ARG A 346 -26.18 -9.06 -16.25
CA ARG A 346 -26.03 -10.22 -17.16
C ARG A 346 -24.58 -10.45 -17.55
N SER A 347 -23.87 -9.37 -17.89
CA SER A 347 -22.45 -9.41 -18.25
C SER A 347 -21.56 -10.01 -17.16
N ILE A 348 -21.77 -9.59 -15.91
CA ILE A 348 -21.04 -10.07 -14.72
C ILE A 348 -21.36 -11.54 -14.47
N MET A 349 -22.64 -11.90 -14.49
CA MET A 349 -23.10 -13.27 -14.26
C MET A 349 -22.56 -14.24 -15.34
N SER A 350 -22.64 -13.84 -16.61
CA SER A 350 -22.15 -14.64 -17.73
C SER A 350 -20.63 -14.88 -17.66
N GLY A 351 -19.87 -13.85 -17.27
CA GLY A 351 -18.42 -13.97 -17.06
C GLY A 351 -18.08 -14.89 -15.88
N ALA A 352 -18.78 -14.71 -14.75
CA ALA A 352 -18.59 -15.55 -13.58
C ALA A 352 -18.95 -17.03 -13.85
N ARG A 353 -20.03 -17.27 -14.60
CA ARG A 353 -20.41 -18.62 -15.04
C ARG A 353 -19.34 -19.24 -15.93
N ARG A 354 -18.82 -18.52 -16.93
CA ARG A 354 -17.73 -19.01 -17.79
C ARG A 354 -16.48 -19.39 -17.01
N ILE A 355 -16.04 -18.53 -16.10
CA ILE A 355 -14.90 -18.83 -15.21
C ILE A 355 -15.18 -20.12 -14.44
N SER A 356 -16.33 -20.19 -13.79
CA SER A 356 -16.68 -21.32 -12.94
C SER A 356 -16.80 -22.63 -13.73
N SER A 357 -17.34 -22.59 -14.96
CA SER A 357 -17.41 -23.78 -15.82
C SER A 357 -16.02 -24.30 -16.21
N ASN A 358 -15.06 -23.40 -16.47
CA ASN A 358 -13.69 -23.80 -16.79
C ASN A 358 -12.96 -24.35 -15.56
N LEU A 359 -13.15 -23.74 -14.39
CA LEU A 359 -12.60 -24.25 -13.13
C LEU A 359 -13.17 -25.64 -12.80
N LEU A 360 -14.47 -25.85 -13.01
CA LEU A 360 -15.11 -27.15 -12.73
C LEU A 360 -14.52 -28.26 -13.60
N VAL A 361 -14.30 -27.99 -14.89
CA VAL A 361 -13.68 -28.95 -15.81
C VAL A 361 -12.25 -29.28 -15.41
N ALA A 362 -11.50 -28.31 -14.88
CA ALA A 362 -10.12 -28.53 -14.48
C ALA A 362 -9.99 -29.30 -13.15
N TYR A 363 -10.90 -29.07 -12.20
CA TYR A 363 -10.87 -29.73 -10.88
C TYR A 363 -11.58 -31.08 -10.83
N SER A 364 -12.28 -31.47 -11.91
CA SER A 364 -12.93 -32.78 -12.07
C SER A 364 -11.97 -33.76 -12.73
#